data_AF-A0A5C5T308-F1
#
_entry.id   AF-A0A5C5T308-F1
#
_cell.length_a   1.000
_cell.length_b   1.000
_cell.length_c   1.000
_cell.angle_alpha   90.00
_cell.angle_beta   90.00
_cell.angle_gamma   90.00
#
_symmetry.space_group_name_H-M   'P 1'
#
loop_
_entity.id
_entity.type
_entity.pdbx_description
1 polymer ?
#
loop_
_entity_poly.entity_id
_entity_poly.type
_entity_poly.pdbx_seq_one_letter_code
_entity_poly.pdbx_strand_id
1 'polypeptide(L)'
;MDKQELLFKQLKEIKDYWVETANDGLNEDQDMIWSQVEEEYKVLRTKITSQAEREAYQKVVDEVIKGVMHSVLVMIDGGDELAENVLIDLTERDTNESLSGQTALHEEFFGYLLDTEDE
;
A
#
# COMPACT_ATOMS: atom_id res chain seq x y z
N MET A 1 -15.15 12.37 10.90
CA MET A 1 -14.29 11.73 9.90
C MET A 1 -15.09 10.58 9.35
N ASP A 2 -15.22 10.54 8.04
CA ASP A 2 -15.98 9.48 7.40
C ASP A 2 -15.29 8.11 7.63
N LYS A 3 -16.07 7.03 7.75
CA LYS A 3 -15.52 5.70 8.09
C LYS A 3 -14.64 5.17 6.94
N GLN A 4 -14.99 5.51 5.70
CA GLN A 4 -14.22 5.15 4.52
C GLN A 4 -12.95 6.00 4.42
N GLU A 5 -13.03 7.30 4.71
CA GLU A 5 -11.84 8.17 4.85
C GLU A 5 -10.85 7.65 5.91
N LEU A 6 -11.34 7.14 7.04
CA LEU A 6 -10.52 6.48 8.07
C LEU A 6 -9.77 5.25 7.53
N LEU A 7 -10.46 4.41 6.75
CA LEU A 7 -9.85 3.26 6.07
C LEU A 7 -8.75 3.73 5.11
N PHE A 8 -9.03 4.70 4.25
CA PHE A 8 -8.06 5.19 3.26
C PHE A 8 -6.83 5.82 3.89
N LYS A 9 -7.03 6.61 4.95
CA LYS A 9 -5.92 7.12 5.74
C LYS A 9 -5.05 5.99 6.28
N GLN A 10 -5.67 4.96 6.87
CA GLN A 10 -4.92 3.83 7.42
C GLN A 10 -4.17 3.04 6.34
N LEU A 11 -4.80 2.85 5.17
CA LEU A 11 -4.19 2.20 4.01
C LEU A 11 -2.97 3.00 3.52
N LYS A 12 -3.09 4.33 3.40
CA LYS A 12 -1.98 5.21 3.05
C LYS A 12 -0.84 5.10 4.06
N GLU A 13 -1.13 5.15 5.37
CA GLU A 13 -0.12 5.00 6.42
C GLU A 13 0.61 3.65 6.33
N ILE A 14 -0.10 2.56 6.02
CA ILE A 14 0.52 1.23 5.81
C ILE A 14 1.45 1.26 4.58
N LYS A 15 1.00 1.85 3.47
CA LYS A 15 1.82 2.01 2.26
C LYS A 15 3.10 2.79 2.58
N ASP A 16 2.95 3.98 3.15
CA ASP A 16 4.06 4.89 3.44
C ASP A 16 5.08 4.23 4.36
N TYR A 17 4.61 3.54 5.40
CA TYR A 17 5.45 2.77 6.31
C TYR A 17 6.30 1.73 5.56
N TRP A 18 5.71 0.96 4.65
CA TRP A 18 6.44 -0.08 3.93
C TRP A 18 7.39 0.49 2.86
N VAL A 19 7.02 1.61 2.22
CA VAL A 19 7.90 2.34 1.30
C VAL A 19 9.12 2.88 2.04
N GLU A 20 8.91 3.51 3.20
CA GLU A 20 9.99 4.02 4.06
C GLU A 20 10.86 2.88 4.59
N THR A 21 10.24 1.81 5.10
CA THR A 21 10.94 0.62 5.60
C THR A 21 11.82 -0.01 4.52
N ALA A 22 11.34 -0.13 3.29
CA ALA A 22 12.13 -0.64 2.17
C ALA A 22 13.31 0.29 1.85
N ASN A 23 13.12 1.61 1.86
CA ASN A 23 14.19 2.57 1.64
C ASN A 23 15.22 2.56 2.77
N ASP A 24 14.78 2.44 4.02
CA ASP A 24 15.65 2.30 5.19
C ASP A 24 16.43 1.00 5.18
N GLY A 25 15.87 -0.05 4.57
CA GLY A 25 16.58 -1.28 4.25
C GLY A 25 17.86 -1.06 3.42
N LEU A 26 18.04 0.10 2.78
CA LEU A 26 19.27 0.48 2.07
C LEU A 26 20.30 1.22 2.93
N ASN A 27 20.06 1.42 4.23
CA ASN A 27 21.02 2.07 5.13
C ASN A 27 21.93 1.04 5.81
N GLU A 28 23.23 1.31 5.90
CA GLU A 28 24.22 0.35 6.41
C GLU A 28 23.94 -0.11 7.86
N ASP A 29 23.43 0.80 8.69
CA ASP A 29 23.24 0.60 10.14
C ASP A 29 21.85 0.07 10.54
N GLN A 30 20.97 -0.23 9.57
CA GLN A 30 19.61 -0.67 9.87
C GLN A 30 19.51 -2.17 10.15
N ASP A 31 18.89 -2.50 11.28
CA ASP A 31 18.51 -3.86 11.65
C ASP A 31 17.32 -4.33 10.78
N MET A 32 17.51 -5.45 10.07
CA MET A 32 16.58 -5.95 9.07
C MET A 32 15.75 -7.14 9.57
N ILE A 33 15.49 -7.25 10.88
CA ILE A 33 14.63 -8.31 11.49
C ILE A 33 13.27 -8.49 10.78
N TRP A 34 12.74 -7.44 10.17
CA TRP A 34 11.47 -7.45 9.43
C TRP A 34 11.56 -8.14 8.06
N SER A 35 12.77 -8.34 7.52
CA SER A 35 13.02 -8.83 6.16
C SER A 35 13.53 -10.27 6.16
N GLN A 36 12.98 -11.08 5.25
CA GLN A 36 13.51 -12.42 4.95
C GLN A 36 14.54 -12.40 3.82
N VAL A 37 14.82 -11.23 3.24
CA VAL A 37 15.67 -11.02 2.05
C VAL A 37 16.80 -10.02 2.34
N GLU A 38 17.42 -10.18 3.51
CA GLU A 38 18.49 -9.32 4.01
C GLU A 38 19.68 -9.23 3.03
N GLU A 39 20.06 -10.35 2.43
CA GLU A 39 21.20 -10.44 1.52
C GLU A 39 20.95 -9.69 0.20
N GLU A 40 19.72 -9.69 -0.30
CA GLU A 40 19.31 -8.91 -1.46
C GLU A 40 19.40 -7.41 -1.19
N TYR A 41 18.98 -6.97 0.01
CA TYR A 41 19.18 -5.58 0.43
C TYR A 41 20.67 -5.24 0.51
N LYS A 42 21.53 -6.11 1.04
CA LYS A 42 22.98 -5.90 1.02
C LYS A 42 23.52 -5.73 -0.40
N VAL A 43 23.05 -6.52 -1.37
CA VAL A 43 23.42 -6.34 -2.78
C VAL A 43 22.95 -4.98 -3.30
N LEU A 44 21.70 -4.59 -3.03
CA LEU A 44 21.16 -3.30 -3.50
C LEU A 44 21.86 -2.10 -2.88
N ARG A 45 22.24 -2.14 -1.60
CA ARG A 45 23.02 -1.11 -0.90
C ARG A 45 24.31 -0.75 -1.65
N THR A 46 25.00 -1.75 -2.21
CA THR A 46 26.25 -1.52 -2.96
C THR A 46 26.04 -0.85 -4.31
N LYS A 47 24.80 -0.82 -4.82
CA LYS A 47 24.44 -0.30 -6.15
C LYS A 47 23.69 1.02 -6.08
N ILE A 48 22.81 1.17 -5.10
CA ILE A 48 21.99 2.37 -4.87
C ILE A 48 22.75 3.26 -3.89
N THR A 49 23.61 4.13 -4.43
CA THR A 49 24.59 4.89 -3.63
C THR A 49 24.31 6.38 -3.61
N SER A 50 23.58 6.89 -4.61
CA SER A 50 23.19 8.29 -4.71
C SER A 50 21.75 8.52 -4.24
N GLN A 51 21.47 9.77 -3.85
CA GLN A 51 20.12 10.20 -3.47
C GLN A 51 19.11 10.00 -4.62
N ALA A 52 19.50 10.31 -5.86
CA ALA A 52 18.63 10.14 -7.02
C ALA A 52 18.27 8.66 -7.29
N GLU A 53 19.20 7.72 -7.07
CA GLU A 53 18.91 6.29 -7.19
C GLU A 53 17.98 5.80 -6.07
N ARG A 54 18.14 6.33 -4.85
CA ARG A 54 17.23 6.04 -3.73
C ARG A 54 15.82 6.54 -4.02
N GLU A 55 15.68 7.77 -4.49
CA GLU A 55 14.37 8.33 -4.89
C GLU A 55 13.72 7.52 -6.02
N ALA A 56 14.50 7.06 -7.00
CA ALA A 56 14.01 6.19 -8.06
C ALA A 56 13.53 4.83 -7.52
N TYR A 57 14.30 4.20 -6.63
CA TYR A 57 13.93 2.96 -5.97
C TYR A 57 12.65 3.12 -5.13
N GLN A 58 12.57 4.19 -4.33
CA GLN A 58 11.40 4.49 -3.50
C GLN A 58 10.13 4.64 -4.36
N LYS A 59 10.21 5.35 -5.50
CA LYS A 59 9.08 5.49 -6.43
C LYS A 59 8.62 4.16 -7.03
N VAL A 60 9.57 3.28 -7.38
CA VAL A 60 9.24 1.94 -7.90
C VAL A 60 8.56 1.09 -6.81
N VAL A 61 9.05 1.14 -5.57
CA VAL A 61 8.42 0.41 -4.45
C VAL A 61 7.02 0.94 -4.16
N ASP A 62 6.84 2.27 -4.15
CA ASP A 62 5.54 2.92 -3.97
C ASP A 62 4.54 2.51 -5.06
N GLU A 63 4.95 2.53 -6.33
CA GLU A 63 4.12 2.09 -7.46
C GLU A 63 3.68 0.63 -7.32
N VAL A 64 4.61 -0.27 -6.97
CA VAL A 64 4.31 -1.70 -6.78
C VAL A 64 3.31 -1.91 -5.64
N ILE A 65 3.50 -1.22 -4.50
CA ILE A 65 2.58 -1.33 -3.36
C ILE A 65 1.20 -0.77 -3.72
N LYS A 66 1.11 0.37 -4.40
CA LYS A 66 -0.15 0.92 -4.92
C LYS A 66 -0.87 -0.09 -5.81
N GLY A 67 -0.15 -0.77 -6.72
CA GLY A 67 -0.70 -1.81 -7.56
C GLY A 67 -1.25 -3.01 -6.78
N VAL A 68 -0.53 -3.48 -5.76
CA VAL A 68 -1.00 -4.58 -4.89
C VAL A 68 -2.25 -4.17 -4.12
N MET A 69 -2.25 -2.97 -3.52
CA MET A 69 -3.41 -2.46 -2.78
C MET A 69 -4.63 -2.28 -3.68
N HIS A 70 -4.44 -1.76 -4.89
CA HIS A 70 -5.48 -1.69 -5.92
C HIS A 70 -6.11 -3.06 -6.16
N SER A 71 -5.30 -4.09 -6.42
CA SER A 71 -5.80 -5.45 -6.67
C SER A 71 -6.56 -6.01 -5.48
N VAL A 72 -6.11 -5.76 -4.24
CA VAL A 72 -6.83 -6.19 -3.02
C VAL A 72 -8.19 -5.49 -2.91
N LEU A 73 -8.26 -4.20 -3.20
CA LEU A 73 -9.52 -3.45 -3.16
C LEU A 73 -10.47 -3.89 -4.28
N VAL A 74 -9.97 -4.14 -5.50
CA VAL A 74 -10.77 -4.70 -6.61
C VAL A 74 -11.36 -6.06 -6.24
N MET A 75 -10.58 -6.93 -5.59
CA MET A 75 -11.07 -8.22 -5.08
C MET A 75 -12.24 -8.03 -4.10
N ILE A 76 -12.14 -7.04 -3.20
CA ILE A 76 -13.21 -6.71 -2.24
C ILE A 76 -14.43 -6.11 -2.96
N ASP A 77 -14.20 -5.26 -3.96
CA ASP A 77 -15.27 -4.69 -4.80
C ASP A 77 -15.93 -5.73 -5.73
N GLY A 78 -15.43 -6.97 -5.74
CA GLY A 78 -15.97 -8.06 -6.55
C GLY A 78 -15.61 -8.00 -8.04
N GLY A 79 -14.52 -7.29 -8.38
CA GLY A 79 -14.05 -7.12 -9.76
C GLY A 79 -13.10 -8.21 -10.27
N ASP A 80 -12.91 -9.30 -9.52
CA ASP A 80 -12.02 -10.42 -9.87
C ASP A 80 -12.72 -11.79 -9.86
N GLU A 81 -11.96 -12.85 -10.16
CA GLU A 81 -12.48 -14.23 -10.23
C GLU A 81 -12.98 -14.77 -8.88
N LEU A 82 -12.56 -14.20 -7.74
CA LEU A 82 -13.03 -14.65 -6.43
C LEU A 82 -14.54 -14.38 -6.30
N ALA A 83 -15.03 -13.28 -6.87
CA ALA A 83 -16.42 -12.86 -6.83
C ALA A 83 -17.39 -13.88 -7.44
N GLU A 84 -16.92 -14.75 -8.33
CA GLU A 84 -17.72 -15.85 -8.88
C GLU A 84 -18.09 -16.91 -7.83
N ASN A 85 -17.30 -17.00 -6.75
CA ASN A 85 -17.44 -18.00 -5.70
C ASN A 85 -17.85 -17.38 -4.36
N VAL A 86 -17.25 -16.25 -4.00
CA VAL A 86 -17.44 -15.57 -2.71
C VAL A 86 -17.30 -14.06 -2.91
N LEU A 87 -18.26 -13.30 -2.38
CA LEU A 87 -18.14 -11.85 -2.23
C LEU A 87 -17.65 -11.52 -0.81
N ILE A 88 -16.60 -10.72 -0.72
CA ILE A 88 -16.04 -10.22 0.55
C ILE A 88 -16.51 -8.79 0.72
N ASP A 89 -16.82 -8.40 1.96
CA ASP A 89 -17.19 -7.02 2.29
C ASP A 89 -16.45 -6.57 3.56
N LEU A 90 -16.10 -5.29 3.59
CA LEU A 90 -15.54 -4.64 4.77
C LEU A 90 -16.67 -3.92 5.50
N THR A 91 -16.99 -4.36 6.71
CA THR A 91 -18.08 -3.79 7.50
C THR A 91 -17.55 -3.10 8.76
N GLU A 92 -18.19 -2.00 9.13
CA GLU A 92 -17.96 -1.42 10.45
C GLU A 92 -18.59 -2.30 11.52
N ARG A 93 -17.85 -2.59 12.59
CA ARG A 93 -18.18 -3.64 13.55
C ARG A 93 -19.50 -3.40 14.28
N ASP A 94 -19.77 -2.17 14.70
CA ASP A 94 -20.89 -1.85 15.59
C ASP A 94 -22.20 -1.68 14.82
N THR A 95 -22.16 -1.08 13.63
CA THR A 95 -23.37 -0.91 12.79
C THR A 95 -23.58 -2.03 11.77
N ASN A 96 -22.55 -2.84 11.50
CA ASN A 96 -22.52 -3.82 10.40
C ASN A 96 -22.79 -3.17 9.03
N GLU A 97 -22.55 -1.87 8.91
CA GLU A 97 -22.65 -1.14 7.65
C GLU A 97 -21.42 -1.44 6.80
N SER A 98 -21.64 -1.72 5.52
CA SER A 98 -20.57 -1.84 4.54
C SER A 98 -19.83 -0.52 4.36
N LEU A 99 -18.51 -0.61 4.26
CA LEU A 99 -17.62 0.51 3.97
C LEU A 99 -17.50 0.79 2.46
N SER A 100 -17.84 -0.17 1.59
CA SER A 100 -17.93 0.06 0.14
C SER A 100 -19.23 0.75 -0.25
N GLY A 101 -20.34 0.44 0.44
CA GLY A 101 -21.62 1.09 0.21
C GLY A 101 -22.14 0.91 -1.23
N GLN A 102 -22.10 1.96 -2.04
CA GLN A 102 -22.42 1.93 -3.49
C GLN A 102 -21.24 2.38 -4.36
N THR A 103 -20.05 2.57 -3.78
CA THR A 103 -18.85 3.02 -4.49
C THR A 103 -17.86 1.87 -4.63
N ALA A 104 -16.88 2.07 -5.51
CA ALA A 104 -15.78 1.15 -5.69
C ALA A 104 -14.60 1.60 -4.82
N LEU A 105 -14.25 0.83 -3.79
CA LEU A 105 -13.19 1.19 -2.85
C LEU A 105 -11.85 1.43 -3.54
N HIS A 106 -11.54 0.69 -4.61
CA HIS A 106 -10.30 0.88 -5.36
C HIS A 106 -10.23 2.25 -6.06
N GLU A 107 -11.33 2.73 -6.65
CA GLU A 107 -11.38 4.04 -7.30
C GLU A 107 -11.29 5.17 -6.28
N GLU A 108 -12.08 5.07 -5.20
CA GLU A 108 -12.12 6.07 -4.13
C GLU A 108 -10.78 6.18 -3.39
N PHE A 109 -10.11 5.05 -3.13
CA PHE A 109 -8.78 5.07 -2.51
C PHE A 109 -7.73 5.73 -3.41
N PHE A 110 -7.77 5.48 -4.72
CA PHE A 110 -6.84 6.14 -5.65
C PHE A 110 -7.14 7.64 -5.78
N GLY A 111 -8.41 8.03 -5.77
CA GLY A 111 -8.81 9.44 -5.66
C GLY A 111 -8.22 10.08 -4.39
N TYR A 112 -8.35 9.42 -3.24
CA TYR A 112 -7.76 9.88 -1.98
C TYR A 112 -6.23 10.03 -2.06
N LEU A 113 -5.52 9.09 -2.70
CA LEU A 113 -4.07 9.20 -2.86
C LEU A 113 -3.69 10.39 -3.76
N LEU A 114 -4.39 10.61 -4.87
CA LEU A 114 -4.15 11.78 -5.73
C LEU A 114 -4.33 13.08 -4.96
N ASP A 115 -5.39 13.19 -4.15
CA ASP A 115 -5.67 14.39 -3.36
C ASP A 115 -4.65 14.64 -2.24
N THR A 116 -3.95 13.61 -1.75
CA THR A 116 -3.08 13.70 -0.57
C THR A 116 -1.58 13.56 -0.86
N GLU A 117 -1.20 13.17 -2.07
CA GLU A 117 0.20 12.95 -2.46
C GLU A 117 0.69 13.88 -3.58
N ASP A 118 -0.21 14.47 -4.37
CA ASP A 118 0.16 15.43 -5.44
C ASP A 118 0.26 16.89 -4.94
N GLU A 119 0.41 17.12 -3.62
CA GLU A 119 0.80 18.41 -3.00
C GLU A 119 2.32 18.50 -2.74
#